data_AF-A0A539ECC5-F1
#
_entry.id   AF-A0A539ECC5-F1
#
_cell.length_a   1.000
_cell.length_b   1.000
_cell.length_c   1.000
_cell.angle_alpha   90.00
_cell.angle_beta   90.00
_cell.angle_gamma   90.00
#
_symmetry.space_group_name_H-M   'P 1'
#
loop_
_entity.id
_entity.type
_entity.pdbx_description
1 polymer ?
#
loop_
_entity_poly.entity_id
_entity_poly.type
_entity_poly.pdbx_seq_one_letter_code
_entity_poly.pdbx_strand_id
1 'polypeptide(L)'
;LLADVGRIQVTGIKTDDRMWRVASLRNVAVTAPYFHNGAVATLEEAIRVMAKVQLKLELTEVQVANIAAFLNSLTGEFPRQSLPRLPAIPNRALYSAQP
;
A
#
# COMPACT_ATOMS: atom_id res chain seq x y z
N LEU A 1 11.56 11.23 0.23
CA LEU A 1 11.04 10.93 1.59
C LEU A 1 10.60 12.17 2.37
N LEU A 2 11.20 13.35 2.19
CA LEU A 2 11.02 14.50 3.10
C LEU A 2 9.96 15.54 2.69
N ALA A 3 9.31 15.38 1.53
CA ALA A 3 8.31 16.35 1.06
C ALA A 3 6.95 16.21 1.76
N ASP A 4 6.59 14.99 2.18
CA ASP A 4 5.42 14.74 3.01
C ASP A 4 5.82 14.81 4.49
N VAL A 5 5.12 15.64 5.26
CA VAL A 5 5.37 15.82 6.70
C VAL A 5 4.38 15.03 7.57
N GLY A 6 3.43 14.33 6.95
CA GLY A 6 2.51 13.41 7.63
C GLY A 6 1.44 14.13 8.45
N ARG A 7 1.12 13.56 9.62
CA ARG A 7 -0.03 13.93 10.46
C ARG A 7 -0.06 15.41 10.87
N ILE A 8 1.10 16.06 11.02
CA ILE A 8 1.19 17.48 11.36
C ILE A 8 0.47 18.40 10.37
N GLN A 9 0.35 18.04 9.08
CA GLN A 9 -0.41 18.85 8.11
C GLN A 9 -1.87 19.03 8.53
N VAL A 10 -2.43 18.06 9.26
CA VAL A 10 -3.82 18.05 9.72
C VAL A 10 -3.92 18.60 11.14
N THR A 11 -3.00 18.23 12.04
CA THR A 11 -3.13 18.55 13.47
C THR A 11 -2.48 19.87 13.87
N GLY A 12 -1.46 20.33 13.15
CA GLY A 12 -0.63 21.49 13.52
C GLY A 12 0.25 21.27 14.76
N ILE A 13 0.24 20.09 15.37
CA ILE A 13 0.99 19.78 16.58
C ILE A 13 2.41 19.37 16.19
N LYS A 14 3.43 20.06 16.71
CA LYS A 14 4.84 19.78 16.39
C LYS A 14 5.28 18.34 16.65
N THR A 15 4.71 17.68 17.66
CA THR A 15 5.03 16.28 17.98
C THR A 15 4.47 15.28 16.98
N ASP A 16 3.53 15.68 16.13
CA ASP A 16 3.00 14.85 15.03
C ASP A 16 3.83 14.98 13.74
N ASP A 17 4.95 15.73 13.76
CA ASP A 17 5.84 15.85 12.61
C ASP A 17 6.40 14.48 12.24
N ARG A 18 6.29 14.12 10.96
CA ARG A 18 6.71 12.82 10.43
C ARG A 18 6.09 11.63 11.16
N MET A 19 4.85 11.79 11.62
CA MET A 19 4.01 10.68 12.05
C MET A 19 3.06 10.28 10.93
N TRP A 20 2.99 8.98 10.65
CA TRP A 20 2.04 8.40 9.72
C TRP A 20 1.19 7.35 10.43
N ARG A 21 0.01 7.09 9.87
CA ARG A 21 -0.84 5.98 10.32
C ARG A 21 -0.10 4.65 10.11
N VAL A 22 -0.20 3.74 11.07
CA VAL A 22 0.22 2.35 10.89
C VAL A 22 -0.74 1.66 9.91
N ALA A 23 -0.21 1.20 8.77
CA ALA A 23 -1.00 0.51 7.76
C ALA A 23 -1.44 -0.88 8.22
N SER A 24 -2.60 -1.34 7.72
CA SER A 24 -2.99 -2.74 7.88
C SER A 24 -2.07 -3.62 7.03
N LEU A 25 -1.73 -4.81 7.52
CA LEU A 25 -0.89 -5.76 6.81
C LEU A 25 -1.69 -6.85 6.06
N ARG A 26 -3.03 -6.80 6.07
CA ARG A 26 -3.84 -7.72 5.25
C ARG A 26 -3.61 -7.44 3.76
N ASN A 27 -3.38 -8.49 2.98
CA ASN A 27 -3.06 -8.42 1.54
C ASN A 27 -1.80 -7.57 1.23
N VAL A 28 -0.89 -7.38 2.20
CA VAL A 28 0.32 -6.57 2.00
C VAL A 28 1.23 -7.15 0.91
N ALA A 29 1.26 -8.47 0.75
CA ALA A 29 2.09 -9.13 -0.26
C ALA A 29 1.71 -8.79 -1.72
N VAL A 30 0.49 -8.28 -1.96
CA VAL A 30 -0.05 -8.01 -3.31
C VAL A 30 -0.39 -6.54 -3.53
N THR A 31 0.16 -5.64 -2.71
CA THR A 31 -0.11 -4.19 -2.74
C THR A 31 1.15 -3.34 -2.82
N ALA A 32 2.21 -3.89 -3.44
CA ALA A 32 3.40 -3.12 -3.78
C ALA A 32 3.06 -1.95 -4.74
N PRO A 33 3.84 -0.85 -4.73
CA PRO A 33 5.00 -0.59 -3.87
C PRO A 33 4.61 -0.11 -2.46
N TYR A 34 5.58 -0.13 -1.54
CA TYR A 34 5.37 0.03 -0.10
C TYR A 34 5.64 1.46 0.41
N PHE A 35 5.10 1.72 1.61
CA PHE A 35 5.12 2.99 2.34
C PHE A 35 4.26 4.09 1.71
N HIS A 36 4.09 5.21 2.43
CA HIS A 36 3.17 6.29 2.07
C HIS A 36 3.51 6.96 0.73
N ASN A 37 4.76 6.85 0.29
CA ASN A 37 5.26 7.43 -0.96
C ASN A 37 5.56 6.39 -2.04
N GLY A 38 5.25 5.11 -1.81
CA GLY A 38 5.47 4.04 -2.79
C GLY A 38 6.93 3.87 -3.24
N ALA A 39 7.90 4.24 -2.40
CA ALA A 39 9.30 4.29 -2.81
C ALA A 39 10.03 2.94 -2.73
N VAL A 40 9.45 1.94 -2.08
CA VAL A 40 10.08 0.63 -1.88
C VAL A 40 9.33 -0.43 -2.68
N ALA A 41 10.04 -1.14 -3.55
CA ALA A 41 9.42 -2.00 -4.54
C ALA A 41 9.07 -3.39 -4.01
N THR A 42 9.87 -3.93 -3.07
CA THR A 42 9.75 -5.34 -2.63
C THR A 42 9.36 -5.46 -1.16
N LEU A 43 8.69 -6.56 -0.83
CA LEU A 43 8.21 -6.81 0.54
C LEU A 43 9.38 -7.00 1.50
N GLU A 44 10.42 -7.70 1.04
CA GLU A 44 11.65 -7.98 1.79
C GLU A 44 12.40 -6.70 2.14
N GLU A 45 12.50 -5.76 1.20
CA GLU A 45 13.11 -4.46 1.46
C GLU A 45 12.26 -3.65 2.45
N ALA A 46 10.94 -3.66 2.29
CA ALA A 46 10.04 -3.00 3.23
C ALA A 46 10.17 -3.54 4.67
N ILE A 47 10.32 -4.86 4.83
CA ILE A 47 10.58 -5.52 6.13
C ILE A 47 11.88 -5.01 6.75
N ARG A 48 12.97 -4.95 5.96
CA ARG A 48 14.28 -4.47 6.46
C ARG A 48 14.23 -3.01 6.87
N VAL A 49 13.62 -2.17 6.04
CA VAL A 49 13.45 -0.74 6.33
C VAL A 49 12.68 -0.55 7.64
N MET A 50 11.58 -1.29 7.84
CA MET A 50 10.81 -1.21 9.08
C MET A 50 11.60 -1.70 10.30
N ALA A 51 12.30 -2.83 10.20
CA ALA A 51 13.11 -3.36 11.30
C ALA A 51 14.20 -2.36 11.74
N LYS A 52 14.86 -1.73 10.76
CA LYS A 52 15.92 -0.75 11.01
C LYS A 52 15.37 0.55 11.60
N VAL A 53 14.33 1.13 10.98
CA VAL A 53 13.81 2.45 11.36
C VAL A 53 13.04 2.40 12.67
N GLN A 54 12.24 1.37 12.91
CA GLN A 54 11.36 1.30 14.09
C GLN A 54 12.05 0.65 15.29
N LEU A 55 12.86 -0.38 15.06
CA LEU A 55 13.41 -1.23 16.13
C LEU A 55 14.93 -1.14 16.25
N LYS A 56 15.61 -0.46 15.32
CA LYS A 56 17.09 -0.43 15.23
C LYS A 56 17.70 -1.83 15.12
N LEU A 57 17.00 -2.74 14.40
CA LEU A 57 17.45 -4.11 14.17
C LEU A 57 17.91 -4.29 12.73
N GLU A 58 18.98 -5.07 12.56
CA GLU A 58 19.40 -5.62 11.28
C GLU A 58 18.98 -7.09 11.25
N LEU A 59 18.09 -7.44 10.31
CA LEU A 59 17.57 -8.80 10.19
C LEU A 59 18.43 -9.63 9.25
N THR A 60 18.61 -10.91 9.56
CA THR A 60 19.25 -11.87 8.64
C THR A 60 18.33 -12.20 7.47
N GLU A 61 18.90 -12.71 6.38
CA GLU A 61 18.12 -13.16 5.21
C GLU A 61 17.02 -14.16 5.59
N VAL A 62 17.33 -15.11 6.49
CA VAL A 62 16.37 -16.12 6.96
C VAL A 62 15.23 -15.48 7.76
N GLN A 63 15.53 -14.50 8.62
CA GLN A 63 14.49 -13.79 9.36
C GLN A 63 13.57 -13.00 8.44
N VAL A 64 14.14 -12.31 7.45
CA VAL A 64 13.37 -11.57 6.44
C VAL A 64 12.49 -12.52 5.64
N ALA A 65 13.03 -13.65 5.19
CA ALA A 65 12.26 -14.67 4.47
C ALA A 65 11.11 -15.24 5.32
N ASN A 66 11.33 -15.52 6.60
CA ASN A 66 10.30 -16.02 7.51
C ASN A 66 9.19 -14.98 7.74
N ILE A 67 9.54 -13.71 7.91
CA ILE A 67 8.55 -12.63 8.05
C ILE A 67 7.79 -12.44 6.74
N ALA A 68 8.48 -12.44 5.60
CA ALA A 68 7.85 -12.37 4.28
C ALA A 68 6.86 -13.52 4.07
N ALA A 69 7.24 -14.75 4.43
CA ALA A 69 6.35 -15.91 4.38
C ALA A 69 5.11 -15.73 5.27
N PHE A 70 5.29 -15.21 6.49
CA PHE A 70 4.16 -14.86 7.36
C PHE A 70 3.25 -13.80 6.73
N LEU A 71 3.81 -12.70 6.20
CA LEU A 71 3.04 -11.63 5.56
C LEU A 71 2.32 -12.09 4.29
N ASN A 72 2.89 -13.04 3.54
CA ASN A 72 2.21 -13.69 2.42
C ASN A 72 0.95 -14.44 2.88
N SER A 73 1.00 -15.08 4.06
CA SER A 73 -0.17 -15.78 4.63
C SER A 73 -1.31 -14.84 5.06
N LEU A 74 -1.05 -13.52 5.14
CA LEU A 74 -2.08 -12.51 5.39
C LEU A 74 -2.88 -12.12 4.14
N THR A 75 -2.62 -12.77 3.00
CA THR A 75 -3.39 -12.59 1.76
C THR A 75 -4.63 -13.47 1.78
N GLY A 76 -5.81 -12.85 1.83
CA GLY A 76 -7.08 -13.55 1.81
C GLY A 76 -7.59 -13.84 0.40
N GLU A 77 -8.69 -14.59 0.31
CA GLU A 77 -9.40 -14.75 -0.95
C GLU A 77 -9.99 -13.40 -1.40
N PHE A 78 -9.78 -13.06 -2.68
CA PHE A 78 -10.39 -11.89 -3.27
C PHE A 78 -11.89 -12.13 -3.49
N PRO A 79 -12.75 -11.14 -3.23
CA PRO A 79 -14.17 -11.27 -3.52
C PRO A 79 -14.37 -11.45 -5.03
N ARG A 80 -15.27 -12.36 -5.41
CA ARG A 80 -15.69 -12.48 -6.82
C ARG A 80 -16.47 -11.22 -7.20
N GLN A 81 -15.95 -10.46 -8.16
CA GLN A 81 -16.61 -9.28 -8.70
C GLN A 81 -16.98 -9.53 -10.16
N SER A 82 -18.25 -9.33 -10.51
CA SER A 82 -18.70 -9.28 -11.91
C SER A 82 -18.66 -7.83 -12.41
N LEU A 83 -18.40 -7.65 -13.71
CA LEU A 83 -18.45 -6.32 -14.32
C LEU A 83 -19.88 -5.76 -14.23
N PRO A 84 -20.08 -4.60 -13.59
CA PRO A 84 -21.40 -4.00 -13.51
C PRO A 84 -21.82 -3.45 -14.88
N ARG A 85 -23.11 -3.52 -15.18
CA ARG A 85 -23.67 -2.78 -16.32
C ARG A 85 -23.94 -1.35 -15.89
N LEU A 86 -23.09 -0.43 -16.33
CA LEU A 86 -23.30 1.00 -16.13
C LEU A 86 -24.46 1.48 -17.01
N PRO A 87 -25.29 2.43 -16.53
CA PRO A 87 -26.33 3.04 -17.35
C PRO A 87 -25.71 3.81 -18.52
N ALA A 88 -26.45 3.92 -19.62
CA ALA A 88 -26.08 4.85 -20.68
C ALA A 88 -26.11 6.28 -20.13
N ILE A 89 -25.15 7.10 -20.53
CA ILE A 89 -25.17 8.54 -20.23
C ILE A 89 -26.43 9.12 -20.88
N PRO A 90 -27.30 9.86 -20.17
CA PRO A 90 -28.40 10.55 -20.82
C PRO A 90 -27.84 11.47 -21.92
N ASN A 91 -28.46 11.42 -23.10
CA ASN A 91 -28.12 12.23 -24.30
C ASN A 91 -26.86 11.87 -25.10
N ARG A 92 -26.31 10.65 -25.02
CA ARG A 92 -25.27 10.19 -25.97
C ARG A 92 -25.66 8.85 -26.62
N ALA A 93 -26.20 8.91 -27.83
CA ALA A 93 -26.36 7.72 -28.66
C ALA A 93 -24.97 7.23 -29.11
N LEU A 94 -24.66 5.96 -28.83
CA LEU A 94 -23.56 5.25 -29.48
C LEU A 94 -23.99 4.91 -30.91
N TYR A 95 -24.11 5.93 -31.77
CA TYR A 95 -24.33 5.75 -33.19
C TYR A 95 -23.40 6.71 -33.93
N SER A 96 -22.23 6.20 -34.31
CA SER A 96 -21.54 6.54 -35.57
C SER A 96 -20.15 5.91 -35.57
N ALA A 97 -20.06 4.67 -36.03
CA ALA A 97 -18.88 4.19 -36.74
C ALA A 97 -19.26 2.99 -37.61
N GLN A 98 -20.06 3.23 -38.65
CA GLN A 98 -19.96 2.51 -39.92
C GLN A 98 -20.27 3.49 -41.05
N PRO A 99 -19.31 3.79 -41.95
CA PRO A 99 -19.54 3.64 -43.37
C PRO A 99 -19.47 2.16 -43.78
#